data_AF-A0A9P0ZK47-F1
#
_entry.id   AF-A0A9P0ZK47-F1
#
_cell.length_a   1.000
_cell.length_b   1.000
_cell.length_c   1.000
_cell.angle_alpha   90.00
_cell.angle_beta   90.00
_cell.angle_gamma   90.00
#
_symmetry.space_group_name_H-M   'P 1'
#
loop_
_entity.id
_entity.type
_entity.pdbx_description
1 polymer ?
#
loop_
_entity_poly.entity_id
_entity_poly.type
_entity_poly.pdbx_seq_one_letter_code
_entity_poly.pdbx_strand_id
1 'polypeptide(L)'
;MPDYNFYFVKKLISMAMDRHDKEKEMTALLLSSLYVDLIEPQQVYKGFTKLLESADDLIVDIPDTVEVLALFIARAVVDDILPPAFLAKATSSLPPENCKGIEAINRAKKSYLSAPLHAEVIERRWGGSTKRTVDDLKGKINILLKEYVVSGDKKEAFRCIKDLNVPYFHHEIVKRAVILSMERVAAESRVLELLKTASEEGLINSSQITKGFTRIIDSIDDLSLDVPNAKSILQMLISKAASEGWLSASSLKSISSVHPPHFGKQNVAAESSTVKRFKTKAESIIKEYFLTGDILEVSRCLESEINNSSCFQYSSELNAIFIKKLVSLAMDRKNREKEMASVLLSSLCFSTEDTVSGFTMLIEAAEDTAIDIPGAVEDLAMFLARAVVDEALAPQHLEELGGGTQNNNNHKVVGMAKSLLKARLSGERILRCWGGGGNGTNGWTTEEVKEKIAKLLEEFECGGDSREACRCIKELGMPFFHHEVVKKGVVKMMEKRSGGGGGERVWGLLRECFGTGL
;
A
#
# COMPACT_ATOMS: atom_id res chain seq x y z
N MET A 1 62.61 -8.90 -10.93
CA MET A 1 62.67 -7.62 -10.20
C MET A 1 63.43 -7.86 -8.91
N PRO A 2 64.13 -6.88 -8.31
CA PRO A 2 64.76 -7.13 -7.02
C PRO A 2 63.68 -7.53 -5.98
N ASP A 3 64.03 -8.56 -5.22
CA ASP A 3 63.22 -9.33 -4.27
C ASP A 3 62.69 -8.50 -3.09
N TYR A 4 61.76 -7.57 -3.34
CA TYR A 4 61.17 -6.69 -2.32
C TYR A 4 59.72 -7.02 -1.98
N ASN A 5 59.13 -8.04 -2.60
CA ASN A 5 57.74 -8.42 -2.36
C ASN A 5 57.49 -8.85 -0.90
N PHE A 6 58.53 -9.32 -0.19
CA PHE A 6 58.44 -9.58 1.25
C PHE A 6 58.09 -8.32 2.08
N TYR A 7 58.47 -7.12 1.65
CA TYR A 7 58.07 -5.87 2.31
C TYR A 7 56.59 -5.57 2.08
N PHE A 8 56.06 -5.87 0.89
CA PHE A 8 54.63 -5.75 0.62
C PHE A 8 53.83 -6.69 1.52
N VAL A 9 54.22 -7.97 1.61
CA VAL A 9 53.58 -8.96 2.50
C VAL A 9 53.60 -8.47 3.96
N LYS A 10 54.77 -8.05 4.47
CA LYS A 10 54.89 -7.50 5.82
C LYS A 10 53.96 -6.31 6.02
N LYS A 11 54.00 -5.33 5.12
CA LYS A 11 53.25 -4.07 5.26
C LYS A 11 51.74 -4.29 5.17
N LEU A 12 51.29 -5.14 4.25
CA LEU A 12 49.89 -5.47 4.05
C LEU A 12 49.29 -6.11 5.31
N ILE A 13 49.96 -7.12 5.86
CA ILE A 13 49.49 -7.80 7.09
C ILE A 13 49.54 -6.83 8.27
N SER A 14 50.66 -6.12 8.48
CA SER A 14 50.75 -5.19 9.62
C SER A 14 49.69 -4.09 9.58
N MET A 15 49.32 -3.61 8.38
CA MET A 15 48.25 -2.61 8.22
C MET A 15 46.87 -3.17 8.53
N ALA A 16 46.64 -4.47 8.32
CA ALA A 16 45.35 -5.11 8.58
C ALA A 16 45.21 -5.57 10.04
N MET A 17 46.32 -5.82 10.74
CA MET A 17 46.30 -6.28 12.14
C MET A 17 45.60 -5.28 13.09
N ASP A 18 45.70 -3.98 12.81
CA ASP A 18 45.05 -2.90 13.56
C ASP A 18 43.62 -2.54 13.05
N ARG A 19 43.05 -3.39 12.19
CA ARG A 19 41.76 -3.15 11.53
C ARG A 19 40.73 -4.20 11.90
N HIS A 20 39.51 -4.04 11.40
CA HIS A 20 38.42 -4.95 11.72
C HIS A 20 38.61 -6.28 10.97
N ASP A 21 37.88 -7.32 11.36
CA ASP A 21 38.04 -8.65 10.79
C ASP A 21 37.83 -8.69 9.28
N LYS A 22 37.03 -7.77 8.74
CA LYS A 22 36.87 -7.58 7.29
C LYS A 22 38.20 -7.28 6.58
N GLU A 23 38.99 -6.34 7.09
CA GLU A 23 40.28 -6.00 6.48
C GLU A 23 41.29 -7.15 6.63
N LYS A 24 41.22 -7.88 7.76
CA LYS A 24 42.07 -9.05 7.99
C LYS A 24 41.77 -10.17 6.97
N GLU A 25 40.48 -10.44 6.73
CA GLU A 25 40.02 -11.40 5.73
C GLU A 25 40.38 -10.97 4.30
N MET A 26 40.16 -9.71 3.94
CA MET A 26 40.54 -9.19 2.61
C MET A 26 42.04 -9.32 2.38
N THR A 27 42.87 -9.09 3.41
CA THR A 27 44.32 -9.30 3.32
C THR A 27 44.69 -10.77 3.12
N ALA A 28 44.07 -11.69 3.84
CA ALA A 28 44.32 -13.12 3.67
C ALA A 28 43.96 -13.59 2.25
N LEU A 29 42.78 -13.21 1.75
CA LEU A 29 42.32 -13.52 0.40
C LEU A 29 43.22 -12.90 -0.67
N LEU A 30 43.61 -11.63 -0.50
CA LEU A 30 44.51 -10.96 -1.43
C LEU A 30 45.85 -11.68 -1.49
N LEU A 31 46.45 -12.01 -0.34
CA LEU A 31 47.72 -12.75 -0.30
C LEU A 31 47.62 -14.12 -0.99
N SER A 32 46.53 -14.86 -0.75
CA SER A 32 46.26 -16.13 -1.45
C SER A 32 46.17 -15.94 -2.96
N SER A 33 45.47 -14.90 -3.43
CA SER A 33 45.34 -14.60 -4.87
C SER A 33 46.62 -14.10 -5.54
N LEU A 34 47.55 -13.50 -4.78
CA LEU A 34 48.81 -12.98 -5.32
C LEU A 34 49.94 -14.02 -5.25
N TYR A 35 49.77 -15.06 -4.44
CA TYR A 35 50.76 -16.11 -4.25
C TYR A 35 50.97 -16.92 -5.54
N VAL A 36 52.23 -17.19 -5.89
CA VAL A 36 52.68 -17.86 -7.13
C VAL A 36 52.47 -17.02 -8.40
N ASP A 37 51.35 -16.32 -8.54
CA ASP A 37 51.04 -15.51 -9.72
C ASP A 37 51.85 -14.20 -9.77
N LEU A 38 52.03 -13.53 -8.63
CA LEU A 38 52.76 -12.27 -8.52
C LEU A 38 53.87 -12.29 -7.46
N ILE A 39 53.64 -13.00 -6.36
CA ILE A 39 54.56 -13.07 -5.22
C ILE A 39 55.11 -14.49 -5.11
N GLU A 40 56.44 -14.60 -5.28
CA GLU A 40 57.13 -15.88 -5.14
C GLU A 40 57.02 -16.44 -3.70
N PRO A 41 56.95 -17.78 -3.52
CA PRO A 41 56.80 -18.38 -2.19
C PRO A 41 57.88 -17.99 -1.18
N GLN A 42 59.12 -17.79 -1.63
CA GLN A 42 60.21 -17.34 -0.77
C GLN A 42 59.98 -15.93 -0.21
N GLN A 43 59.28 -15.08 -0.96
CA GLN A 43 58.94 -13.71 -0.56
C GLN A 43 57.83 -13.70 0.49
N VAL A 44 56.81 -14.56 0.35
CA VAL A 44 55.78 -14.75 1.39
C VAL A 44 56.40 -15.29 2.66
N TYR A 45 57.22 -16.35 2.55
CA TYR A 45 57.95 -16.93 3.68
C TYR A 45 58.75 -15.85 4.42
N LYS A 46 59.58 -15.08 3.69
CA LYS A 46 60.40 -14.00 4.26
C LYS A 46 59.55 -12.88 4.86
N GLY A 47 58.41 -12.55 4.26
CA GLY A 47 57.48 -11.54 4.76
C GLY A 47 56.91 -11.91 6.14
N PHE A 48 56.47 -13.16 6.29
CA PHE A 48 56.00 -13.68 7.59
C PHE A 48 57.13 -13.79 8.61
N THR A 49 58.34 -14.18 8.22
CA THR A 49 59.51 -14.11 9.12
C THR A 49 59.74 -12.68 9.62
N LYS A 50 59.67 -11.68 8.73
CA LYS A 50 59.84 -10.26 9.10
C LYS A 50 58.71 -9.68 9.93
N LEU A 51 57.51 -10.26 9.90
CA LEU A 51 56.41 -9.92 10.80
C LEU A 51 56.67 -10.46 12.21
N LEU A 52 57.08 -11.72 12.31
CA LEU A 52 57.45 -12.34 13.58
C LEU A 52 58.61 -11.60 14.25
N GLU A 53 59.64 -11.22 13.48
CA GLU A 53 60.77 -10.42 13.96
C GLU A 53 60.33 -9.07 14.56
N SER A 54 59.21 -8.50 14.11
CA SER A 54 58.68 -7.21 14.58
C SER A 54 57.52 -7.34 15.57
N ALA A 55 57.20 -8.55 16.05
CA ALA A 55 56.02 -8.77 16.90
C ALA A 55 56.09 -8.03 18.24
N ASP A 56 57.26 -7.94 18.86
CA ASP A 56 57.44 -7.20 20.12
C ASP A 56 57.29 -5.68 19.94
N ASP A 57 57.58 -5.14 18.75
CA ASP A 57 57.32 -3.73 18.44
C ASP A 57 55.83 -3.50 18.13
N LEU A 58 55.23 -4.38 17.33
CA LEU A 58 53.83 -4.27 16.90
C LEU A 58 52.85 -4.32 18.06
N ILE A 59 53.17 -5.04 19.14
CA ILE A 59 52.27 -5.16 20.31
C ILE A 59 52.09 -3.85 21.06
N VAL A 60 53.04 -2.90 20.92
CA VAL A 60 52.93 -1.57 21.53
C VAL A 60 51.74 -0.81 20.96
N ASP A 61 51.51 -0.93 19.65
CA ASP A 61 50.41 -0.26 18.95
C ASP A 61 49.16 -1.14 18.85
N ILE A 62 49.32 -2.47 18.81
CA ILE A 62 48.25 -3.45 18.58
C ILE A 62 48.26 -4.48 19.72
N PRO A 63 47.46 -4.29 20.79
CA PRO A 63 47.49 -5.14 21.98
C PRO A 63 47.27 -6.63 21.69
N ASP A 64 46.44 -6.96 20.70
CA ASP A 64 46.12 -8.33 20.30
C ASP A 64 47.10 -8.92 19.25
N THR A 65 48.29 -8.33 19.07
CA THR A 65 49.29 -8.74 18.06
C THR A 65 49.53 -10.25 18.04
N VAL A 66 49.72 -10.87 19.21
CA VAL A 66 50.00 -12.32 19.32
C VAL A 66 48.84 -13.14 18.76
N GLU A 67 47.60 -12.78 19.08
CA GLU A 67 46.41 -13.51 18.67
C GLU A 67 46.16 -13.36 17.16
N VAL A 68 46.23 -12.12 16.66
CA VAL A 68 45.95 -11.80 15.26
C VAL A 68 47.05 -12.35 14.34
N LEU A 69 48.33 -12.22 14.72
CA LEU A 69 49.44 -12.76 13.94
C LEU A 69 49.42 -14.29 13.93
N ALA A 70 49.07 -14.94 15.05
CA ALA A 70 48.89 -16.38 15.11
C ALA A 70 47.80 -16.87 14.15
N LEU A 71 46.68 -16.15 14.08
CA LEU A 71 45.61 -16.41 13.12
C LEU A 71 46.07 -16.23 11.67
N PHE A 72 46.80 -15.17 11.33
CA PHE A 72 47.32 -14.96 9.98
C PHE A 72 48.26 -16.09 9.55
N ILE A 73 49.13 -16.54 10.46
CA ILE A 73 50.03 -17.68 10.21
C ILE A 73 49.21 -18.96 9.99
N ALA A 74 48.24 -19.23 10.85
CA ALA A 74 47.40 -20.42 10.73
C ALA A 74 46.59 -20.40 9.42
N ARG A 75 46.01 -19.24 9.05
CA ARG A 75 45.28 -19.05 7.80
C ARG A 75 46.19 -19.25 6.59
N ALA A 76 47.39 -18.68 6.61
CA ALA A 76 48.37 -18.83 5.54
C ALA A 76 48.84 -20.28 5.35
N VAL A 77 48.90 -21.08 6.42
CA VAL A 77 49.17 -22.52 6.34
C VAL A 77 47.98 -23.27 5.75
N VAL A 78 46.75 -22.91 6.13
CA VAL A 78 45.52 -23.51 5.58
C VAL A 78 45.31 -23.18 4.10
N ASP A 79 45.65 -21.96 3.68
CA ASP A 79 45.58 -21.49 2.28
C ASP A 79 46.75 -21.97 1.41
N ASP A 80 47.62 -22.86 1.93
CA ASP A 80 48.80 -23.39 1.25
C ASP A 80 49.80 -22.31 0.74
N ILE A 81 49.76 -21.10 1.31
CA ILE A 81 50.72 -20.02 1.00
C ILE A 81 51.93 -20.01 1.94
N LEU A 82 51.87 -20.77 3.04
CA LEU A 82 53.00 -21.09 3.91
C LEU A 82 53.07 -22.59 4.18
N PRO A 83 54.26 -23.23 4.07
CA PRO A 83 54.39 -24.64 4.39
C PRO A 83 54.27 -24.87 5.91
N PRO A 84 53.67 -25.97 6.39
CA PRO A 84 53.59 -26.28 7.83
C PRO A 84 54.96 -26.29 8.55
N ALA A 85 56.03 -26.65 7.83
CA ALA A 85 57.41 -26.61 8.33
C ALA A 85 57.92 -25.19 8.66
N PHE A 86 57.23 -24.14 8.19
CA PHE A 86 57.51 -22.74 8.52
C PHE A 86 57.61 -22.53 10.03
N LEU A 87 56.65 -23.06 10.81
CA LEU A 87 56.58 -22.84 12.25
C LEU A 87 57.86 -23.31 12.97
N ALA A 88 58.35 -24.50 12.62
CA ALA A 88 59.57 -25.05 13.20
C ALA A 88 60.81 -24.24 12.80
N LYS A 89 60.94 -23.91 11.51
CA LYS A 89 62.09 -23.15 10.99
C LYS A 89 62.12 -21.71 11.50
N ALA A 90 60.97 -21.05 11.57
CA ALA A 90 60.83 -19.69 12.09
C ALA A 90 61.20 -19.62 13.58
N THR A 91 60.76 -20.59 14.38
CA THR A 91 61.11 -20.70 15.81
C THR A 91 62.63 -20.78 15.99
N SER A 92 63.33 -21.59 15.19
CA SER A 92 64.78 -21.72 15.28
C SER A 92 65.56 -20.50 14.77
N SER A 93 64.93 -19.65 13.95
CA SER A 93 65.58 -18.46 13.37
C SER A 93 65.40 -17.18 14.18
N LEU A 94 64.39 -17.14 15.07
CA LEU A 94 64.10 -15.95 15.87
C LEU A 94 65.05 -15.85 17.07
N PRO A 95 65.52 -14.64 17.43
CA PRO A 95 66.31 -14.44 18.66
C PRO A 95 65.49 -14.83 19.90
N PRO A 96 66.13 -15.33 20.97
CA PRO A 96 65.45 -15.67 22.23
C PRO A 96 64.72 -14.47 22.87
N GLU A 97 65.18 -13.26 22.57
CA GLU A 97 64.62 -11.99 23.04
C GLU A 97 63.25 -11.69 22.42
N ASN A 98 62.93 -12.28 21.26
CA ASN A 98 61.67 -12.06 20.56
C ASN A 98 60.54 -12.93 21.18
N CYS A 99 60.07 -12.49 22.33
CA CYS A 99 59.11 -13.24 23.13
C CYS A 99 57.76 -13.33 22.41
N LYS A 100 57.29 -12.25 21.77
CA LYS A 100 55.96 -12.19 21.17
C LYS A 100 55.84 -12.93 19.84
N GLY A 101 56.89 -12.94 19.02
CA GLY A 101 56.91 -13.74 17.78
C GLY A 101 56.91 -15.23 18.08
N ILE A 102 57.69 -15.68 19.08
CA ILE A 102 57.68 -17.07 19.54
C ILE A 102 56.31 -17.44 20.15
N GLU A 103 55.70 -16.52 20.90
CA GLU A 103 54.34 -16.70 21.46
C GLU A 103 53.30 -16.88 20.35
N ALA A 104 53.34 -16.05 19.29
CA ALA A 104 52.43 -16.14 18.15
C ALA A 104 52.57 -17.48 17.39
N ILE A 105 53.81 -17.97 17.18
CA ILE A 105 54.04 -19.29 16.57
C ILE A 105 53.43 -20.41 17.42
N ASN A 106 53.69 -20.38 18.74
CA ASN A 106 53.17 -21.40 19.66
C ASN A 106 51.64 -21.37 19.70
N ARG A 107 51.05 -20.18 19.67
CA ARG A 107 49.61 -19.97 19.62
C ARG A 107 49.01 -20.54 18.33
N ALA A 108 49.60 -20.24 17.16
CA ALA A 108 49.20 -20.79 15.87
C ALA A 108 49.23 -22.33 15.87
N LYS A 109 50.33 -22.90 16.36
CA LYS A 109 50.51 -24.36 16.43
C LYS A 109 49.48 -25.01 17.35
N LYS A 110 49.38 -24.58 18.61
CA LYS A 110 48.59 -25.26 19.64
C LYS A 110 47.10 -24.98 19.53
N SER A 111 46.72 -23.76 19.18
CA SER A 111 45.34 -23.27 19.34
C SER A 111 44.54 -23.33 18.05
N TYR A 112 45.23 -23.26 16.91
CA TYR A 112 44.60 -23.21 15.60
C TYR A 112 44.86 -24.49 14.81
N LEU A 113 46.13 -24.83 14.56
CA LEU A 113 46.48 -25.92 13.64
C LEU A 113 46.39 -27.32 14.28
N SER A 114 46.41 -27.43 15.61
CA SER A 114 46.24 -28.72 16.31
C SER A 114 44.78 -29.10 16.56
N ALA A 115 43.82 -28.22 16.26
CA ALA A 115 42.41 -28.47 16.50
C ALA A 115 41.79 -29.39 15.42
N PRO A 116 40.79 -30.24 15.78
CA PRO A 116 39.96 -30.91 14.79
C PRO A 116 39.22 -29.89 13.92
N LEU A 117 39.06 -30.17 12.62
CA LEU A 117 38.41 -29.25 11.66
C LEU A 117 39.08 -27.85 11.61
N HIS A 118 40.37 -27.76 11.91
CA HIS A 118 41.10 -26.48 11.99
C HIS A 118 40.94 -25.62 10.73
N ALA A 119 40.99 -26.20 9.53
CA ALA A 119 40.85 -25.46 8.28
C ALA A 119 39.53 -24.67 8.23
N GLU A 120 38.42 -25.37 8.45
CA GLU A 120 37.08 -24.78 8.46
C GLU A 120 36.92 -23.74 9.57
N VAL A 121 37.40 -24.04 10.79
CA VAL A 121 37.32 -23.11 11.94
C VAL A 121 38.12 -21.85 11.67
N ILE A 122 39.35 -21.97 11.15
CA ILE A 122 40.26 -20.85 10.86
C ILE A 122 39.68 -19.96 9.76
N GLU A 123 39.16 -20.55 8.68
CA GLU A 123 38.44 -19.82 7.65
C GLU A 123 37.33 -18.97 8.30
N ARG A 124 36.51 -19.55 9.19
CA ARG A 124 35.38 -18.86 9.85
C ARG A 124 35.78 -17.68 10.75
N ARG A 125 37.03 -17.58 11.22
CA ARG A 125 37.43 -16.63 12.30
C ARG A 125 37.32 -15.17 11.92
N TRP A 126 37.65 -14.81 10.69
CA TRP A 126 37.48 -13.45 10.18
C TRP A 126 36.28 -13.33 9.23
N GLY A 127 35.39 -14.32 9.30
CA GLY A 127 34.14 -14.33 8.54
C GLY A 127 34.06 -15.41 7.46
N GLY A 128 34.85 -16.49 7.51
CA GLY A 128 34.76 -17.62 6.59
C GLY A 128 33.42 -18.35 6.64
N SER A 129 32.52 -17.79 5.87
CA SER A 129 31.76 -18.50 4.87
C SER A 129 31.55 -17.45 3.81
N THR A 130 32.28 -17.60 2.71
CA THR A 130 32.19 -16.79 1.50
C THR A 130 32.48 -15.31 1.72
N LYS A 131 32.85 -14.62 0.64
CA LYS A 131 32.40 -13.24 0.41
C LYS A 131 31.07 -13.09 1.15
N ARG A 132 30.91 -12.19 2.13
CA ARG A 132 29.59 -11.86 2.68
C ARG A 132 28.85 -11.17 1.54
N THR A 133 28.46 -11.99 0.57
CA THR A 133 27.94 -11.52 -0.69
C THR A 133 26.64 -10.86 -0.32
N VAL A 134 26.26 -9.90 -1.13
CA VAL A 134 24.93 -9.33 -1.04
C VAL A 134 23.89 -10.47 -1.05
N ASP A 135 24.15 -11.59 -1.74
CA ASP A 135 23.25 -12.74 -1.84
C ASP A 135 23.17 -13.60 -0.57
N ASP A 136 24.27 -13.80 0.16
CA ASP A 136 24.24 -14.49 1.46
C ASP A 136 23.48 -13.68 2.51
N LEU A 137 23.68 -12.36 2.52
CA LEU A 137 22.93 -11.45 3.40
C LEU A 137 21.45 -11.46 3.07
N LYS A 138 21.10 -11.37 1.79
CA LYS A 138 19.74 -11.52 1.28
C LYS A 138 19.10 -12.86 1.70
N GLY A 139 19.86 -13.95 1.64
CA GLY A 139 19.43 -15.28 2.10
C GLY A 139 19.10 -15.30 3.59
N LYS A 140 19.97 -14.74 4.43
CA LYS A 140 19.72 -14.62 5.88
C LYS A 140 18.51 -13.74 6.21
N ILE A 141 18.35 -12.62 5.51
CA ILE A 141 17.18 -11.74 5.65
C ILE A 141 15.90 -12.51 5.28
N ASN A 142 15.93 -13.32 4.21
CA ASN A 142 14.78 -14.14 3.83
C ASN A 142 14.39 -15.17 4.90
N ILE A 143 15.37 -15.83 5.51
CA ILE A 143 15.14 -16.81 6.57
C ILE A 143 14.50 -16.11 7.78
N LEU A 144 15.11 -15.01 8.22
CA LEU A 144 14.60 -14.16 9.32
C LEU A 144 13.13 -13.78 9.11
N LEU A 145 12.79 -13.24 7.93
CA LEU A 145 11.41 -12.80 7.65
C LEU A 145 10.43 -13.97 7.61
N LYS A 146 10.81 -15.11 7.03
CA LYS A 146 9.96 -16.31 6.98
C LYS A 146 9.72 -16.88 8.38
N GLU A 147 10.78 -16.99 9.19
CA GLU A 147 10.69 -17.48 10.57
C GLU A 147 9.83 -16.56 11.44
N TYR A 148 9.98 -15.24 11.28
CA TYR A 148 9.16 -14.28 12.01
C TYR A 148 7.68 -14.34 11.60
N VAL A 149 7.37 -14.46 10.31
CA VAL A 149 5.97 -14.61 9.86
C VAL A 149 5.29 -15.81 10.51
N VAL A 150 6.01 -16.93 10.67
CA VAL A 150 5.48 -18.14 11.32
C VAL A 150 5.39 -17.97 12.84
N SER A 151 6.50 -17.58 13.47
CA SER A 151 6.62 -17.55 14.94
C SER A 151 5.92 -16.35 15.59
N GLY A 152 5.99 -15.18 14.98
CA GLY A 152 5.61 -13.90 15.60
C GLY A 152 6.59 -13.42 16.68
N ASP A 153 7.75 -14.05 16.84
CA ASP A 153 8.70 -13.69 17.89
C ASP A 153 9.53 -12.46 17.51
N LYS A 154 9.10 -11.29 18.02
CA LYS A 154 9.80 -10.01 17.80
C LYS A 154 11.19 -9.97 18.40
N LYS A 155 11.41 -10.61 19.56
CA LYS A 155 12.70 -10.57 20.25
C LYS A 155 13.76 -11.30 19.44
N GLU A 156 13.40 -12.47 18.92
CA GLU A 156 14.28 -13.23 18.05
C GLU A 156 14.55 -12.50 16.74
N ALA A 157 13.51 -11.94 16.10
CA ALA A 157 13.69 -11.15 14.87
C ALA A 157 14.65 -9.96 15.09
N PHE A 158 14.53 -9.23 16.21
CA PHE A 158 15.44 -8.13 16.54
C PHE A 158 16.86 -8.58 16.83
N ARG A 159 17.03 -9.73 17.49
CA ARG A 159 18.34 -10.34 17.67
C ARG A 159 18.96 -10.66 16.31
N CYS A 160 18.22 -11.30 15.41
CA CYS A 160 18.69 -11.60 14.06
C CYS A 160 19.06 -10.32 13.27
N ILE A 161 18.25 -9.26 13.33
CA ILE A 161 18.56 -7.96 12.68
C ILE A 161 19.88 -7.40 13.21
N LYS A 162 20.10 -7.42 14.54
CA LYS A 162 21.36 -6.96 15.15
C LYS A 162 22.55 -7.81 14.72
N ASP A 163 22.39 -9.13 14.70
CA ASP A 163 23.43 -10.09 14.34
C ASP A 163 23.86 -9.98 12.87
N LEU A 164 23.03 -9.39 11.99
CA LEU A 164 23.44 -9.06 10.63
C LEU A 164 24.59 -8.03 10.62
N ASN A 165 24.64 -7.11 11.58
CA ASN A 165 25.68 -6.08 11.73
C ASN A 165 26.01 -5.34 10.41
N VAL A 166 24.97 -4.94 9.66
CA VAL A 166 25.08 -4.21 8.37
C VAL A 166 24.07 -3.05 8.31
N PRO A 167 24.20 -2.02 9.16
CA PRO A 167 23.19 -0.96 9.30
C PRO A 167 22.90 -0.19 8.00
N TYR A 168 23.87 -0.09 7.09
CA TYR A 168 23.70 0.56 5.78
C TYR A 168 22.97 -0.29 4.74
N PHE A 169 22.73 -1.56 5.05
CA PHE A 169 22.05 -2.56 4.22
C PHE A 169 20.68 -2.95 4.79
N HIS A 170 20.23 -2.34 5.90
CA HIS A 170 18.91 -2.62 6.49
C HIS A 170 17.75 -2.26 5.54
N HIS A 171 17.96 -1.38 4.56
CA HIS A 171 17.01 -1.14 3.48
C HIS A 171 16.61 -2.42 2.71
N GLU A 172 17.48 -3.44 2.68
CA GLU A 172 17.16 -4.74 2.06
C GLU A 172 16.16 -5.55 2.90
N ILE A 173 16.20 -5.40 4.24
CA ILE A 173 15.19 -5.97 5.15
C ILE A 173 13.83 -5.39 4.83
N VAL A 174 13.75 -4.05 4.71
CA VAL A 174 12.54 -3.31 4.35
C VAL A 174 12.03 -3.74 2.98
N LYS A 175 12.91 -3.77 1.97
CA LYS A 175 12.56 -4.19 0.61
C LYS A 175 11.91 -5.58 0.60
N ARG A 176 12.57 -6.56 1.22
CA ARG A 176 12.12 -7.96 1.24
C ARG A 176 10.86 -8.16 2.08
N ALA A 177 10.76 -7.45 3.19
CA ALA A 177 9.59 -7.44 4.05
C ALA A 177 8.35 -6.98 3.27
N VAL A 178 8.44 -5.82 2.60
CA VAL A 178 7.33 -5.29 1.81
C VAL A 178 6.99 -6.22 0.64
N ILE A 179 7.97 -6.73 -0.12
CA ILE A 179 7.71 -7.71 -1.18
C ILE A 179 7.01 -8.96 -0.62
N LEU A 180 7.47 -9.49 0.51
CA LEU A 180 6.85 -10.65 1.16
C LEU A 180 5.38 -10.37 1.56
N SER A 181 5.08 -9.15 1.99
CA SER A 181 3.69 -8.74 2.29
C SER A 181 2.84 -8.63 1.02
N MET A 182 3.43 -8.20 -0.10
CA MET A 182 2.75 -8.13 -1.40
C MET A 182 2.47 -9.51 -1.99
N GLU A 183 3.40 -10.46 -1.81
CA GLU A 183 3.24 -11.85 -2.28
C GLU A 183 2.28 -12.67 -1.41
N ARG A 184 2.15 -12.33 -0.12
CA ARG A 184 1.41 -13.12 0.87
C ARG A 184 0.60 -12.24 1.80
N VAL A 185 -0.71 -12.12 1.53
CA VAL A 185 -1.66 -11.34 2.35
C VAL A 185 -1.61 -11.73 3.83
N ALA A 186 -1.50 -13.03 4.15
CA ALA A 186 -1.42 -13.50 5.53
C ALA A 186 -0.13 -13.05 6.28
N ALA A 187 0.91 -12.66 5.56
CA ALA A 187 2.16 -12.16 6.14
C ALA A 187 2.14 -10.64 6.37
N GLU A 188 1.23 -9.89 5.73
CA GLU A 188 1.23 -8.43 5.69
C GLU A 188 1.21 -7.83 7.10
N SER A 189 0.21 -8.18 7.91
CA SER A 189 0.03 -7.59 9.25
C SER A 189 1.27 -7.75 10.12
N ARG A 190 1.82 -8.96 10.17
CA ARG A 190 3.01 -9.29 10.97
C ARG A 190 4.22 -8.51 10.49
N VAL A 191 4.46 -8.51 9.18
CA VAL A 191 5.67 -7.90 8.60
C VAL A 191 5.64 -6.38 8.74
N LEU A 192 4.50 -5.73 8.54
CA LEU A 192 4.36 -4.29 8.78
C LEU A 192 4.54 -3.95 10.26
N GLU A 193 4.02 -4.78 11.17
CA GLU A 193 4.22 -4.62 12.60
C GLU A 193 5.71 -4.73 13.00
N LEU A 194 6.46 -5.65 12.37
CA LEU A 194 7.91 -5.75 12.56
C LEU A 194 8.65 -4.49 12.10
N LEU A 195 8.32 -3.98 10.91
CA LEU A 195 8.96 -2.78 10.36
C LEU A 195 8.66 -1.54 11.21
N LYS A 196 7.41 -1.39 11.65
CA LYS A 196 6.99 -0.32 12.56
C LYS A 196 7.77 -0.37 13.87
N THR A 197 7.75 -1.50 14.56
CA THR A 197 8.42 -1.66 15.86
C THR A 197 9.94 -1.53 15.75
N ALA A 198 10.55 -2.05 14.68
CA ALA A 198 11.98 -1.87 14.40
C ALA A 198 12.36 -0.41 14.11
N SER A 199 11.44 0.37 13.51
CA SER A 199 11.63 1.81 13.29
C SER A 199 11.51 2.59 14.60
N GLU A 200 10.48 2.31 15.40
CA GLU A 200 10.24 2.93 16.71
C GLU A 200 11.38 2.67 17.71
N GLU A 201 11.97 1.46 17.71
CA GLU A 201 13.13 1.12 18.54
C GLU A 201 14.48 1.58 17.94
N GLY A 202 14.48 2.22 16.78
CA GLY A 202 15.70 2.71 16.12
C GLY A 202 16.61 1.62 15.55
N LEU A 203 16.14 0.37 15.48
CA LEU A 203 16.87 -0.76 14.87
C LEU A 203 17.04 -0.58 13.36
N ILE A 204 16.03 0.01 12.71
CA ILE A 204 16.08 0.44 11.32
C ILE A 204 15.76 1.93 11.30
N ASN A 205 16.78 2.74 11.01
CA ASN A 205 16.58 4.18 10.96
C ASN A 205 15.70 4.61 9.76
N SER A 206 15.10 5.80 9.84
CA SER A 206 14.19 6.33 8.83
C SER A 206 14.83 6.42 7.44
N SER A 207 16.14 6.68 7.34
CA SER A 207 16.83 6.69 6.04
C SER A 207 16.84 5.31 5.38
N GLN A 208 17.02 4.24 6.16
CA GLN A 208 16.96 2.85 5.67
C GLN A 208 15.52 2.44 5.31
N ILE A 209 14.52 2.88 6.07
CA ILE A 209 13.09 2.70 5.72
C ILE A 209 12.79 3.34 4.36
N THR A 210 13.05 4.64 4.21
CA THR A 210 12.81 5.38 2.97
C THR A 210 13.57 4.75 1.80
N LYS A 211 14.85 4.40 1.98
CA LYS A 211 15.66 3.74 0.96
C LYS A 211 15.09 2.39 0.55
N GLY A 212 14.52 1.63 1.50
CA GLY A 212 13.84 0.36 1.23
C GLY A 212 12.64 0.54 0.31
N PHE A 213 11.73 1.45 0.64
CA PHE A 213 10.57 1.77 -0.20
C PHE A 213 10.98 2.30 -1.58
N THR A 214 11.93 3.24 -1.65
CA THR A 214 12.45 3.75 -2.95
C THR A 214 12.99 2.63 -3.83
N ARG A 215 13.67 1.63 -3.26
CA ARG A 215 14.18 0.47 -4.02
C ARG A 215 13.10 -0.45 -4.55
N ILE A 216 11.90 -0.45 -3.96
CA ILE A 216 10.75 -1.19 -4.48
C ILE A 216 10.09 -0.39 -5.59
N ILE A 217 9.91 0.92 -5.38
CA ILE A 217 9.39 1.85 -6.40
C ILE A 217 10.23 1.76 -7.68
N ASP A 218 11.57 1.76 -7.55
CA ASP A 218 12.49 1.66 -8.69
C ASP A 218 12.39 0.31 -9.44
N SER A 219 11.86 -0.75 -8.81
CA SER A 219 11.71 -2.08 -9.43
C SER A 219 10.25 -2.54 -9.53
N ILE A 220 9.29 -1.60 -9.47
CA ILE A 220 7.87 -1.94 -9.37
C ILE A 220 7.29 -2.48 -10.67
N ASP A 221 7.81 -2.04 -11.81
CA ASP A 221 7.41 -2.54 -13.13
C ASP A 221 7.80 -4.00 -13.31
N ASP A 222 9.03 -4.37 -12.96
CA ASP A 222 9.50 -5.77 -12.97
C ASP A 222 8.69 -6.63 -11.98
N LEU A 223 8.45 -6.12 -10.77
CA LEU A 223 7.67 -6.83 -9.76
C LEU A 223 6.22 -7.05 -10.21
N SER A 224 5.67 -6.19 -11.06
CA SER A 224 4.31 -6.32 -11.61
C SER A 224 4.17 -7.50 -12.57
N LEU A 225 5.28 -8.08 -13.05
CA LEU A 225 5.26 -9.31 -13.85
C LEU A 225 4.92 -10.54 -12.99
N ASP A 226 5.39 -10.57 -11.75
CA ASP A 226 5.21 -11.69 -10.82
C ASP A 226 4.00 -11.48 -9.88
N VAL A 227 3.73 -10.23 -9.51
CA VAL A 227 2.64 -9.83 -8.60
C VAL A 227 1.67 -8.92 -9.35
N PRO A 228 0.49 -9.42 -9.77
CA PRO A 228 -0.54 -8.58 -10.37
C PRO A 228 -0.89 -7.41 -9.43
N ASN A 229 -1.14 -6.23 -9.98
CA ASN A 229 -1.45 -5.00 -9.22
C ASN A 229 -0.36 -4.55 -8.22
N ALA A 230 0.91 -4.96 -8.38
CA ALA A 230 2.00 -4.58 -7.48
C ALA A 230 2.07 -3.07 -7.19
N LYS A 231 1.83 -2.21 -8.20
CA LYS A 231 1.78 -0.74 -8.04
C LYS A 231 0.71 -0.29 -7.05
N SER A 232 -0.51 -0.81 -7.15
CA SER A 232 -1.63 -0.45 -6.27
C SER A 232 -1.39 -0.94 -4.85
N ILE A 233 -0.92 -2.19 -4.69
CA ILE A 233 -0.58 -2.75 -3.37
C ILE A 233 0.51 -1.90 -2.71
N LEU A 234 1.58 -1.55 -3.45
CA LEU A 234 2.64 -0.71 -2.92
C LEU A 234 2.13 0.68 -2.49
N GLN A 235 1.24 1.29 -3.27
CA GLN A 235 0.63 2.58 -2.93
C GLN A 235 -0.17 2.49 -1.61
N MET A 236 -0.95 1.42 -1.43
CA MET A 236 -1.69 1.16 -0.18
C MET A 236 -0.75 1.00 1.02
N LEU A 237 0.32 0.22 0.86
CA LEU A 237 1.31 0.00 1.92
C LEU A 237 2.06 1.28 2.29
N ILE A 238 2.37 2.14 1.32
CA ILE A 238 2.96 3.47 1.56
C ILE A 238 2.00 4.34 2.36
N SER A 239 0.72 4.40 1.97
CA SER A 239 -0.30 5.18 2.68
C SER A 239 -0.49 4.70 4.12
N LYS A 240 -0.54 3.39 4.34
CA LYS A 240 -0.64 2.78 5.67
C LYS A 240 0.57 3.12 6.53
N ALA A 241 1.78 2.90 6.03
CA ALA A 241 3.03 3.21 6.74
C ALA A 241 3.17 4.71 7.08
N ALA A 242 2.70 5.58 6.17
CA ALA A 242 2.67 7.02 6.40
C ALA A 242 1.64 7.43 7.47
N SER A 243 0.44 6.84 7.43
CA SER A 243 -0.60 7.09 8.45
C SER A 243 -0.19 6.63 9.85
N GLU A 244 0.63 5.58 9.93
CA GLU A 244 1.19 5.07 11.19
C GLU A 244 2.48 5.79 11.61
N GLY A 245 2.97 6.74 10.82
CA GLY A 245 4.05 7.65 11.20
C GLY A 245 5.48 7.10 11.08
N TRP A 246 5.68 5.88 10.59
CA TRP A 246 7.02 5.28 10.46
C TRP A 246 7.64 5.42 9.06
N LEU A 247 6.92 6.04 8.11
CA LEU A 247 7.39 6.39 6.77
C LEU A 247 6.99 7.83 6.40
N SER A 248 7.92 8.60 5.87
CA SER A 248 7.63 9.92 5.30
C SER A 248 7.35 9.80 3.80
N ALA A 249 6.06 9.76 3.41
CA ALA A 249 5.66 9.60 2.01
C ALA A 249 6.18 10.73 1.10
N SER A 250 6.32 11.95 1.62
CA SER A 250 6.87 13.10 0.88
C SER A 250 8.34 12.95 0.49
N SER A 251 9.05 12.00 1.10
CA SER A 251 10.46 11.71 0.82
C SER A 251 10.65 10.63 -0.24
N LEU A 252 9.56 10.04 -0.75
CA LEU A 252 9.59 9.01 -1.78
C LEU A 252 9.45 9.63 -3.18
N LYS A 253 10.00 8.94 -4.18
CA LYS A 253 9.73 9.25 -5.59
C LYS A 253 8.25 8.99 -5.87
N SER A 254 7.63 9.81 -6.71
CA SER A 254 6.31 9.48 -7.24
C SER A 254 6.39 8.14 -7.97
N ILE A 255 5.51 7.20 -7.62
CA ILE A 255 5.26 6.05 -8.48
C ILE A 255 4.68 6.66 -9.75
N SER A 256 5.39 6.55 -10.87
CA SER A 256 4.91 7.06 -12.14
C SER A 256 3.54 6.46 -12.39
N SER A 257 2.52 7.32 -12.34
CA SER A 257 1.22 7.02 -12.90
C SER A 257 1.43 6.86 -14.41
N VAL A 258 1.75 5.63 -14.81
CA VAL A 258 1.21 5.17 -16.08
C VAL A 258 -0.30 5.41 -15.95
N HIS A 259 -0.84 6.11 -16.93
CA HIS A 259 -2.25 6.36 -17.16
C HIS A 259 -3.20 5.36 -16.46
N PRO A 260 -4.38 5.80 -15.98
CA PRO A 260 -5.43 4.87 -15.56
C PRO A 260 -5.54 3.79 -16.63
N PRO A 261 -5.62 2.50 -16.26
CA PRO A 261 -5.37 1.40 -17.17
C PRO A 261 -6.12 1.65 -18.47
N HIS A 262 -5.37 1.91 -19.55
CA HIS A 262 -5.93 1.87 -20.88
C HIS A 262 -6.41 0.43 -21.06
N PHE A 263 -7.72 0.19 -20.88
CA PHE A 263 -8.41 -0.99 -21.37
C PHE A 263 -8.53 -0.90 -22.90
N GLY A 264 -7.38 -0.72 -23.56
CA GLY A 264 -7.22 -1.00 -24.97
C GLY A 264 -7.11 -2.51 -25.13
N LYS A 265 -8.25 -3.16 -25.34
CA LYS A 265 -8.40 -4.51 -25.91
C LYS A 265 -7.15 -5.39 -25.83
N GLN A 266 -6.94 -6.10 -24.72
CA GLN A 266 -6.25 -7.39 -24.81
C GLN A 266 -6.68 -8.34 -23.69
N ASN A 267 -7.01 -9.55 -24.15
CA ASN A 267 -7.28 -10.78 -23.42
C ASN A 267 -8.70 -10.96 -22.83
N VAL A 268 -9.60 -11.37 -23.74
CA VAL A 268 -10.62 -12.38 -23.45
C VAL A 268 -9.91 -13.64 -22.93
N ALA A 269 -9.63 -13.69 -21.63
CA ALA A 269 -9.08 -14.86 -20.96
C ALA A 269 -9.59 -14.91 -19.50
N ALA A 270 -10.61 -15.73 -19.29
CA ALA A 270 -11.15 -16.20 -18.00
C ALA A 270 -11.33 -15.15 -16.88
N GLU A 271 -12.52 -14.54 -16.82
CA GLU A 271 -13.04 -13.93 -15.58
C GLU A 271 -12.82 -14.89 -14.40
N SER A 272 -12.09 -14.43 -13.39
CA SER A 272 -11.84 -15.17 -12.15
C SER A 272 -13.17 -15.63 -11.54
N SER A 273 -13.21 -16.88 -11.06
CA SER A 273 -14.40 -17.47 -10.42
C SER A 273 -14.93 -16.62 -9.25
N THR A 274 -14.04 -15.89 -8.57
CA THR A 274 -14.35 -14.92 -7.52
C THR A 274 -15.13 -13.72 -8.04
N VAL A 275 -14.70 -13.13 -9.16
CA VAL A 275 -15.37 -11.97 -9.77
C VAL A 275 -16.78 -12.34 -10.26
N LYS A 276 -16.93 -13.52 -10.87
CA LYS A 276 -18.25 -14.04 -11.26
C LYS A 276 -19.18 -14.21 -10.06
N ARG A 277 -18.68 -14.83 -8.98
CA ARG A 277 -19.43 -15.01 -7.73
C ARG A 277 -19.86 -13.66 -7.15
N PHE A 278 -18.95 -12.70 -7.09
CA PHE A 278 -19.25 -11.36 -6.60
C PHE A 278 -20.30 -10.66 -7.46
N LYS A 279 -20.18 -10.69 -8.80
CA LYS A 279 -21.19 -10.10 -9.70
C LYS A 279 -22.60 -10.63 -9.42
N THR A 280 -22.74 -11.93 -9.17
CA THR A 280 -24.03 -12.55 -8.79
C THR A 280 -24.52 -12.07 -7.43
N LYS A 281 -23.62 -11.95 -6.43
CA LYS A 281 -23.97 -11.46 -5.09
C LYS A 281 -24.34 -9.98 -5.07
N ALA A 282 -23.52 -9.14 -5.70
CA ALA A 282 -23.79 -7.72 -5.91
C ALA A 282 -25.17 -7.50 -6.53
N GLU A 283 -25.52 -8.29 -7.55
CA GLU A 283 -26.86 -8.22 -8.16
C GLU A 283 -27.99 -8.53 -7.17
N SER A 284 -27.82 -9.54 -6.32
CA SER A 284 -28.79 -9.89 -5.28
C SER A 284 -28.94 -8.76 -4.25
N ILE A 285 -27.81 -8.22 -3.77
CA ILE A 285 -27.76 -7.13 -2.79
C ILE A 285 -28.46 -5.88 -3.35
N ILE A 286 -28.17 -5.51 -4.60
CA ILE A 286 -28.78 -4.33 -5.24
C ILE A 286 -30.28 -4.53 -5.44
N LYS A 287 -30.71 -5.72 -5.88
CA LYS A 287 -32.14 -6.02 -6.06
C LYS A 287 -32.90 -5.96 -4.75
N GLU A 288 -32.33 -6.49 -3.67
CA GLU A 288 -32.92 -6.40 -2.34
C GLU A 288 -32.98 -4.95 -1.86
N TYR A 289 -31.90 -4.19 -2.05
CA TYR A 289 -31.86 -2.76 -1.75
C TYR A 289 -32.96 -1.98 -2.47
N PHE A 290 -33.21 -2.22 -3.75
CA PHE A 290 -34.30 -1.55 -4.46
C PHE A 290 -35.70 -1.88 -3.91
N LEU A 291 -35.87 -3.00 -3.20
CA LEU A 291 -37.12 -3.36 -2.54
C LEU A 291 -37.22 -2.74 -1.13
N THR A 292 -36.13 -2.73 -0.37
CA THR A 292 -36.12 -2.40 1.06
C THR A 292 -35.71 -0.96 1.35
N GLY A 293 -34.80 -0.40 0.55
CA GLY A 293 -34.12 0.87 0.82
C GLY A 293 -33.11 0.81 1.97
N ASP A 294 -32.76 -0.37 2.48
CA ASP A 294 -31.87 -0.51 3.62
C ASP A 294 -30.38 -0.37 3.22
N ILE A 295 -29.84 0.83 3.44
CA ILE A 295 -28.44 1.16 3.14
C ILE A 295 -27.47 0.41 4.07
N LEU A 296 -27.84 0.22 5.34
CA LEU A 296 -26.98 -0.42 6.33
C LEU A 296 -26.79 -1.89 6.00
N GLU A 297 -27.85 -2.56 5.52
CA GLU A 297 -27.76 -3.95 5.11
C GLU A 297 -26.89 -4.12 3.86
N VAL A 298 -26.96 -3.19 2.90
CA VAL A 298 -26.04 -3.17 1.74
C VAL A 298 -24.59 -3.03 2.19
N SER A 299 -24.30 -2.08 3.09
CA SER A 299 -22.95 -1.87 3.64
C SER A 299 -22.42 -3.14 4.31
N ARG A 300 -23.21 -3.79 5.18
CA ARG A 300 -22.80 -5.05 5.84
C ARG A 300 -22.57 -6.19 4.85
N CYS A 301 -23.47 -6.37 3.88
CA CYS A 301 -23.35 -7.42 2.88
C CYS A 301 -22.11 -7.21 2.00
N LEU A 302 -21.83 -5.96 1.59
CA LEU A 302 -20.64 -5.65 0.81
C LEU A 302 -19.36 -5.86 1.60
N GLU A 303 -19.29 -5.37 2.84
CA GLU A 303 -18.14 -5.61 3.72
C GLU A 303 -17.89 -7.10 3.91
N SER A 304 -18.95 -7.90 4.12
CA SER A 304 -18.83 -9.35 4.27
C SER A 304 -18.29 -10.02 2.99
N GLU A 305 -18.80 -9.67 1.82
CA GLU A 305 -18.33 -10.25 0.55
C GLU A 305 -16.90 -9.82 0.20
N ILE A 306 -16.54 -8.56 0.45
CA ILE A 306 -15.18 -8.04 0.24
C ILE A 306 -14.19 -8.72 1.21
N ASN A 307 -14.58 -8.89 2.48
CA ASN A 307 -13.74 -9.57 3.49
C ASN A 307 -13.61 -11.08 3.23
N ASN A 308 -14.67 -11.74 2.74
CA ASN A 308 -14.66 -13.16 2.37
C ASN A 308 -13.83 -13.47 1.11
N SER A 309 -13.42 -12.44 0.35
CA SER A 309 -12.68 -12.61 -0.91
C SER A 309 -11.22 -13.04 -0.72
N SER A 310 -10.74 -13.23 0.52
CA SER A 310 -9.39 -13.70 0.89
C SER A 310 -8.21 -12.85 0.36
N CYS A 311 -8.49 -11.77 -0.38
CA CYS A 311 -7.49 -10.91 -0.98
C CYS A 311 -8.00 -9.46 -1.01
N PHE A 312 -7.35 -8.59 -0.23
CA PHE A 312 -7.63 -7.14 -0.17
C PHE A 312 -7.43 -6.44 -1.54
N GLN A 313 -6.70 -7.10 -2.45
CA GLN A 313 -6.39 -6.69 -3.82
C GLN A 313 -7.62 -6.49 -4.72
N TYR A 314 -8.72 -7.17 -4.44
CA TYR A 314 -9.95 -7.05 -5.22
C TYR A 314 -10.90 -5.99 -4.67
N SER A 315 -10.66 -5.40 -3.49
CA SER A 315 -11.62 -4.46 -2.89
C SER A 315 -12.00 -3.30 -3.83
N SER A 316 -11.02 -2.63 -4.41
CA SER A 316 -11.22 -1.54 -5.38
C SER A 316 -11.91 -2.02 -6.67
N GLU A 317 -11.48 -3.16 -7.22
CA GLU A 317 -12.08 -3.74 -8.43
C GLU A 317 -13.54 -4.18 -8.19
N LEU A 318 -13.84 -4.80 -7.06
CA LEU A 318 -15.18 -5.22 -6.67
C LEU A 318 -16.07 -4.02 -6.35
N ASN A 319 -15.54 -2.96 -5.73
CA ASN A 319 -16.25 -1.70 -5.54
C ASN A 319 -16.63 -1.07 -6.88
N ALA A 320 -15.69 -0.96 -7.82
CA ALA A 320 -15.96 -0.45 -9.17
C ALA A 320 -17.00 -1.31 -9.91
N ILE A 321 -16.91 -2.64 -9.79
CA ILE A 321 -17.90 -3.58 -10.35
C ILE A 321 -19.28 -3.38 -9.71
N PHE A 322 -19.34 -3.17 -8.39
CA PHE A 322 -20.59 -2.90 -7.69
C PHE A 322 -21.22 -1.60 -8.16
N ILE A 323 -20.45 -0.51 -8.27
CA ILE A 323 -20.90 0.79 -8.78
C ILE A 323 -21.45 0.64 -10.20
N LYS A 324 -20.69 -0.02 -11.09
CA LYS A 324 -21.16 -0.32 -12.46
C LYS A 324 -22.49 -1.06 -12.42
N LYS A 325 -22.59 -2.12 -11.62
CA LYS A 325 -23.80 -2.95 -11.54
C LYS A 325 -24.99 -2.17 -10.97
N LEU A 326 -24.78 -1.36 -9.94
CA LEU A 326 -25.79 -0.51 -9.30
C LEU A 326 -26.42 0.44 -10.30
N VAL A 327 -25.60 1.24 -10.99
CA VAL A 327 -26.08 2.21 -11.97
C VAL A 327 -26.71 1.51 -13.18
N SER A 328 -26.10 0.42 -13.68
CA SER A 328 -26.66 -0.34 -14.81
C SER A 328 -28.06 -0.89 -14.50
N LEU A 329 -28.25 -1.49 -13.32
CA LEU A 329 -29.55 -2.02 -12.90
C LEU A 329 -30.58 -0.92 -12.63
N ALA A 330 -30.14 0.28 -12.26
CA ALA A 330 -31.02 1.42 -12.03
C ALA A 330 -31.51 2.06 -13.34
N MET A 331 -30.66 2.12 -14.38
CA MET A 331 -31.02 2.68 -15.68
C MET A 331 -32.15 1.90 -16.37
N ASP A 332 -32.22 0.60 -16.16
CA ASP A 332 -33.29 -0.29 -16.66
C ASP A 332 -34.62 -0.14 -15.89
N ARG A 333 -34.70 0.80 -14.93
CA ARG A 333 -35.81 0.91 -13.97
C ARG A 333 -36.39 2.32 -13.92
N LYS A 334 -37.34 2.53 -13.00
CA LYS A 334 -38.03 3.82 -12.83
C LYS A 334 -37.12 4.80 -12.09
N ASN A 335 -37.50 6.07 -12.10
CA ASN A 335 -36.69 7.10 -11.45
C ASN A 335 -36.52 6.89 -9.93
N ARG A 336 -37.43 6.14 -9.28
CA ARG A 336 -37.25 5.72 -7.88
C ARG A 336 -35.92 4.98 -7.70
N GLU A 337 -35.66 3.95 -8.50
CA GLU A 337 -34.44 3.16 -8.37
C GLU A 337 -33.19 3.95 -8.81
N LYS A 338 -33.36 4.92 -9.72
CA LYS A 338 -32.29 5.85 -10.10
C LYS A 338 -31.90 6.82 -8.98
N GLU A 339 -32.88 7.33 -8.24
CA GLU A 339 -32.64 8.11 -7.02
C GLU A 339 -31.99 7.24 -5.94
N MET A 340 -32.54 6.05 -5.69
CA MET A 340 -31.98 5.12 -4.71
C MET A 340 -30.52 4.76 -5.04
N ALA A 341 -30.18 4.53 -6.29
CA ALA A 341 -28.80 4.28 -6.71
C ALA A 341 -27.89 5.50 -6.45
N SER A 342 -28.38 6.71 -6.70
CA SER A 342 -27.63 7.95 -6.46
C SER A 342 -27.38 8.18 -4.96
N VAL A 343 -28.41 7.97 -4.13
CA VAL A 343 -28.34 8.05 -2.66
C VAL A 343 -27.42 6.97 -2.09
N LEU A 344 -27.51 5.73 -2.59
CA LEU A 344 -26.65 4.65 -2.12
C LEU A 344 -25.19 4.91 -2.46
N LEU A 345 -24.92 5.40 -3.68
CA LEU A 345 -23.57 5.72 -4.13
C LEU A 345 -22.89 6.76 -3.21
N SER A 346 -23.62 7.81 -2.82
CA SER A 346 -23.10 8.83 -1.89
C SER A 346 -23.03 8.33 -0.45
N SER A 347 -23.97 7.47 -0.02
CA SER A 347 -24.03 6.96 1.36
C SER A 347 -22.98 5.91 1.69
N LEU A 348 -22.55 5.11 0.70
CA LEU A 348 -21.52 4.08 0.90
C LEU A 348 -20.09 4.65 0.93
N CYS A 349 -19.91 5.94 0.63
CA CYS A 349 -18.63 6.64 0.73
C CYS A 349 -17.47 5.90 0.04
N PHE A 350 -17.70 5.39 -1.17
CA PHE A 350 -16.64 4.76 -1.97
C PHE A 350 -15.46 5.71 -2.17
N SER A 351 -14.26 5.15 -2.36
CA SER A 351 -13.10 5.98 -2.70
C SER A 351 -13.32 6.67 -4.04
N THR A 352 -12.69 7.83 -4.22
CA THR A 352 -12.73 8.57 -5.48
C THR A 352 -12.23 7.71 -6.64
N GLU A 353 -11.18 6.92 -6.43
CA GLU A 353 -10.60 6.03 -7.43
C GLU A 353 -11.58 4.92 -7.84
N ASP A 354 -12.26 4.29 -6.88
CA ASP A 354 -13.28 3.26 -7.15
C ASP A 354 -14.46 3.85 -7.93
N THR A 355 -14.88 5.06 -7.56
CA THR A 355 -16.00 5.76 -8.21
C THR A 355 -15.64 6.15 -9.64
N VAL A 356 -14.45 6.71 -9.87
CA VAL A 356 -13.93 7.00 -11.22
C VAL A 356 -13.82 5.72 -12.05
N SER A 357 -13.30 4.63 -11.49
CA SER A 357 -13.18 3.34 -12.16
C SER A 357 -14.56 2.78 -12.54
N GLY A 358 -15.53 2.79 -11.62
CA GLY A 358 -16.89 2.34 -11.87
C GLY A 358 -17.59 3.13 -12.97
N PHE A 359 -17.47 4.46 -12.95
CA PHE A 359 -18.02 5.32 -14.02
C PHE A 359 -17.27 5.17 -15.35
N THR A 360 -15.97 4.90 -15.35
CA THR A 360 -15.22 4.57 -16.56
C THR A 360 -15.79 3.30 -17.20
N MET A 361 -16.00 2.24 -16.41
CA MET A 361 -16.59 0.99 -16.92
C MET A 361 -18.04 1.13 -17.40
N LEU A 362 -18.79 2.12 -16.90
CA LEU A 362 -20.14 2.47 -17.36
C LEU A 362 -20.10 3.22 -18.68
N ILE A 363 -19.21 4.21 -18.81
CA ILE A 363 -19.02 5.00 -20.04
C ILE A 363 -18.56 4.10 -21.18
N GLU A 364 -17.61 3.19 -20.93
CA GLU A 364 -17.14 2.22 -21.93
C GLU A 364 -18.24 1.28 -22.42
N ALA A 365 -19.21 0.95 -21.55
CA ALA A 365 -20.33 0.07 -21.86
C ALA A 365 -21.60 0.82 -22.30
N ALA A 366 -21.56 2.15 -22.43
CA ALA A 366 -22.75 2.97 -22.61
C ALA A 366 -23.47 2.69 -23.94
N GLU A 367 -22.73 2.41 -25.02
CA GLU A 367 -23.33 2.06 -26.32
C GLU A 367 -24.04 0.72 -26.27
N ASP A 368 -23.36 -0.31 -25.76
CA ASP A 368 -23.95 -1.64 -25.60
C ASP A 368 -25.19 -1.58 -24.71
N THR A 369 -25.14 -0.79 -23.64
CA THR A 369 -26.28 -0.59 -22.74
C THR A 369 -27.44 0.15 -23.42
N ALA A 370 -27.14 1.11 -24.31
CA ALA A 370 -28.16 1.87 -25.05
C ALA A 370 -28.90 1.04 -26.11
N ILE A 371 -28.35 -0.12 -26.51
CA ILE A 371 -29.05 -1.09 -27.37
C ILE A 371 -30.25 -1.67 -26.61
N ASP A 372 -30.07 -1.99 -25.33
CA ASP A 372 -31.09 -2.63 -24.50
C ASP A 372 -31.99 -1.60 -23.77
N ILE A 373 -31.43 -0.44 -23.41
CA ILE A 373 -32.10 0.58 -22.57
C ILE A 373 -32.16 1.92 -23.34
N PRO A 374 -33.32 2.29 -23.89
CA PRO A 374 -33.50 3.59 -24.53
C PRO A 374 -33.27 4.74 -23.54
N GLY A 375 -32.35 5.65 -23.87
CA GLY A 375 -32.01 6.80 -23.02
C GLY A 375 -30.87 6.54 -22.02
N ALA A 376 -30.18 5.39 -22.08
CA ALA A 376 -29.09 5.05 -21.16
C ALA A 376 -27.95 6.09 -21.15
N VAL A 377 -27.65 6.72 -22.29
CA VAL A 377 -26.60 7.75 -22.40
C VAL A 377 -26.99 9.01 -21.62
N GLU A 378 -28.25 9.45 -21.75
CA GLU A 378 -28.83 10.58 -21.04
C GLU A 378 -28.89 10.31 -19.53
N ASP A 379 -29.35 9.12 -19.14
CA ASP A 379 -29.42 8.70 -17.75
C ASP A 379 -28.03 8.62 -17.12
N LEU A 380 -27.05 8.03 -17.81
CA LEU A 380 -25.67 7.94 -17.32
C LEU A 380 -25.02 9.32 -17.17
N ALA A 381 -25.28 10.24 -18.11
CA ALA A 381 -24.81 11.62 -17.99
C ALA A 381 -25.43 12.33 -16.77
N MET A 382 -26.70 12.04 -16.47
CA MET A 382 -27.38 12.56 -15.28
C MET A 382 -26.82 11.95 -13.99
N PHE A 383 -26.52 10.64 -13.96
CA PHE A 383 -25.84 10.00 -12.83
C PHE A 383 -24.46 10.61 -12.57
N LEU A 384 -23.67 10.87 -13.63
CA LEU A 384 -22.38 11.54 -13.49
C LEU A 384 -22.53 12.95 -12.89
N ALA A 385 -23.47 13.74 -13.40
CA ALA A 385 -23.74 15.08 -12.87
C ALA A 385 -24.25 15.02 -11.42
N ARG A 386 -25.08 14.04 -11.09
CA ARG A 386 -25.61 13.79 -9.74
C ARG A 386 -24.50 13.42 -8.76
N ALA A 387 -23.59 12.53 -9.16
CA ALA A 387 -22.43 12.14 -8.35
C ALA A 387 -21.52 13.33 -8.03
N VAL A 388 -21.40 14.31 -8.93
CA VAL A 388 -20.65 15.55 -8.64
C VAL A 388 -21.39 16.45 -7.65
N VAL A 389 -22.72 16.58 -7.79
CA VAL A 389 -23.53 17.38 -6.87
C VAL A 389 -23.62 16.75 -5.48
N ASP A 390 -23.62 15.42 -5.39
CA ASP A 390 -23.59 14.66 -4.13
C ASP A 390 -22.17 14.47 -3.57
N GLU A 391 -21.17 15.14 -4.15
CA GLU A 391 -19.77 15.10 -3.71
C GLU A 391 -19.11 13.70 -3.76
N ALA A 392 -19.75 12.72 -4.39
CA ALA A 392 -19.15 11.41 -4.68
C ALA A 392 -18.05 11.49 -5.76
N LEU A 393 -18.07 12.53 -6.59
CA LEU A 393 -17.02 12.83 -7.57
C LEU A 393 -16.66 14.33 -7.56
N ALA A 394 -15.37 14.66 -7.48
CA ALA A 394 -14.95 16.04 -7.67
C ALA A 394 -15.07 16.48 -9.16
N PRO A 395 -15.36 17.76 -9.44
CA PRO A 395 -15.49 18.26 -10.81
C PRO A 395 -14.26 18.04 -11.71
N GLN A 396 -13.06 17.99 -11.14
CA GLN A 396 -11.82 17.74 -11.89
C GLN A 396 -11.75 16.32 -12.47
N HIS A 397 -12.37 15.32 -11.82
CA HIS A 397 -12.36 13.94 -12.30
C HIS A 397 -13.25 13.75 -13.55
N LEU A 398 -14.17 14.68 -13.83
CA LEU A 398 -14.89 14.73 -15.12
C LEU A 398 -13.95 15.02 -16.29
N GLU A 399 -12.86 15.76 -16.08
CA GLU A 399 -11.86 16.01 -17.11
C GLU A 399 -11.03 14.75 -17.38
N GLU A 400 -10.71 13.99 -16.33
CA GLU A 400 -9.98 12.72 -16.41
C GLU A 400 -10.79 11.64 -17.14
N LEU A 401 -12.10 11.52 -16.83
CA LEU A 401 -13.04 10.62 -17.53
C LEU A 401 -13.20 10.97 -19.01
N GLY A 402 -12.95 12.23 -19.40
CA GLY A 402 -13.04 12.71 -20.78
C GLY A 402 -11.72 12.74 -21.55
N GLY A 403 -10.58 12.47 -20.91
CA GLY A 403 -9.23 12.66 -21.47
C GLY A 403 -8.62 11.46 -22.21
N GLY A 404 -9.30 10.30 -22.22
CA GLY A 404 -8.83 9.09 -22.90
C GLY A 404 -8.94 9.18 -24.43
N THR A 405 -7.81 9.08 -25.12
CA THR A 405 -7.70 9.03 -26.59
C THR A 405 -8.52 7.88 -27.20
N GLN A 406 -9.30 8.19 -28.24
CA GLN A 406 -9.96 7.27 -29.20
C GLN A 406 -11.37 6.71 -28.89
N ASN A 407 -12.23 7.40 -28.11
CA ASN A 407 -13.66 7.06 -28.11
C ASN A 407 -14.57 8.30 -28.13
N ASN A 408 -15.24 8.55 -29.26
CA ASN A 408 -16.15 9.70 -29.45
C ASN A 408 -17.27 9.77 -28.38
N ASN A 409 -17.57 8.63 -27.74
CA ASN A 409 -18.68 8.48 -26.80
C ASN A 409 -18.35 8.90 -25.38
N ASN A 410 -17.09 8.74 -24.95
CA ASN A 410 -16.61 9.27 -23.67
C ASN A 410 -16.85 10.78 -23.63
N HIS A 411 -16.61 11.46 -24.75
CA HIS A 411 -16.87 12.88 -24.90
C HIS A 411 -18.37 13.22 -24.88
N LYS A 412 -19.27 12.33 -25.32
CA LYS A 412 -20.72 12.59 -25.34
C LYS A 412 -21.33 12.55 -23.93
N VAL A 413 -21.14 11.46 -23.19
CA VAL A 413 -21.67 11.33 -21.80
C VAL A 413 -21.10 12.42 -20.90
N VAL A 414 -19.77 12.58 -20.91
CA VAL A 414 -19.07 13.59 -20.10
C VAL A 414 -19.44 15.01 -20.55
N GLY A 415 -19.57 15.25 -21.85
CA GLY A 415 -19.99 16.54 -22.39
C GLY A 415 -21.42 16.94 -21.97
N MET A 416 -22.33 15.97 -21.94
CA MET A 416 -23.70 16.16 -21.46
C MET A 416 -23.73 16.45 -19.96
N ALA A 417 -22.99 15.67 -19.15
CA ALA A 417 -22.87 15.90 -17.71
C ALA A 417 -22.31 17.30 -17.40
N LYS A 418 -21.25 17.72 -18.09
CA LYS A 418 -20.68 19.08 -17.97
C LYS A 418 -21.70 20.17 -18.35
N SER A 419 -22.50 19.94 -19.39
CA SER A 419 -23.54 20.88 -19.81
C SER A 419 -24.65 21.02 -18.76
N LEU A 420 -25.05 19.91 -18.12
CA LEU A 420 -26.00 19.91 -17.00
C LEU A 420 -25.46 20.70 -15.80
N LEU A 421 -24.19 20.50 -15.43
CA LEU A 421 -23.54 21.17 -14.31
C LEU A 421 -23.35 22.68 -14.53
N LYS A 422 -23.14 23.11 -15.78
CA LYS A 422 -22.99 24.54 -16.15
C LYS A 422 -24.32 25.32 -16.16
N ALA A 423 -25.46 24.65 -16.14
CA ALA A 423 -26.76 25.33 -16.18
C ALA A 423 -27.01 26.14 -14.90
N ARG A 424 -27.77 27.24 -15.01
CA ARG A 424 -28.16 28.05 -13.84
C ARG A 424 -28.96 27.20 -12.84
N LEU A 425 -28.62 27.28 -11.55
CA LEU A 425 -29.20 26.47 -10.47
C LEU A 425 -29.07 24.94 -10.71
N SER A 426 -28.00 24.52 -11.37
CA SER A 426 -27.75 23.12 -11.72
C SER A 426 -27.79 22.21 -10.49
N GLY A 427 -27.16 22.58 -9.37
CA GLY A 427 -27.15 21.79 -8.13
C GLY A 427 -28.56 21.43 -7.65
N GLU A 428 -29.43 22.43 -7.45
CA GLU A 428 -30.82 22.19 -6.99
C GLU A 428 -31.66 21.38 -7.98
N ARG A 429 -31.42 21.56 -9.28
CA ARG A 429 -32.14 20.84 -10.34
C ARG A 429 -31.68 19.38 -10.43
N ILE A 430 -30.38 19.15 -10.34
CA ILE A 430 -29.76 17.83 -10.37
C ILE A 430 -30.12 17.05 -9.10
N LEU A 431 -30.21 17.70 -7.94
CA LEU A 431 -30.74 17.11 -6.70
C LEU A 431 -32.15 16.55 -6.82
N ARG A 432 -32.91 16.98 -7.84
CA ARG A 432 -34.29 16.54 -8.10
C ARG A 432 -34.44 15.81 -9.43
N CYS A 433 -33.33 15.42 -10.07
CA CYS A 433 -33.36 14.91 -11.45
C CYS A 433 -34.16 13.62 -11.60
N TRP A 434 -34.21 12.81 -10.55
CA TRP A 434 -34.97 11.56 -10.50
C TRP A 434 -36.35 11.74 -9.83
N GLY A 435 -36.68 12.94 -9.34
CA GLY A 435 -37.86 13.18 -8.50
C GLY A 435 -37.57 12.77 -7.05
N GLY A 436 -37.75 13.70 -6.12
CA GLY A 436 -37.37 13.53 -4.71
C GLY A 436 -37.99 12.27 -4.08
N GLY A 437 -37.15 11.44 -3.48
CA GLY A 437 -37.56 10.14 -2.93
C GLY A 437 -36.67 9.62 -1.81
N GLY A 438 -36.09 10.50 -1.00
CA GLY A 438 -35.36 10.13 0.22
C GLY A 438 -36.30 9.83 1.40
N ASN A 439 -37.08 8.76 1.29
CA ASN A 439 -37.58 7.89 2.37
C ASN A 439 -38.75 7.05 1.85
N GLY A 440 -38.55 5.73 1.77
CA GLY A 440 -39.53 4.66 2.02
C GLY A 440 -40.87 4.56 1.27
N THR A 441 -41.50 5.65 0.83
CA THR A 441 -42.87 5.64 0.32
C THR A 441 -42.91 6.17 -1.12
N ASN A 442 -43.34 5.28 -2.02
CA ASN A 442 -43.65 5.45 -3.45
C ASN A 442 -43.21 6.77 -4.09
N GLY A 443 -42.26 6.71 -5.01
CA GLY A 443 -41.78 7.84 -5.81
C GLY A 443 -42.92 8.62 -6.46
N TRP A 444 -43.31 9.71 -5.81
CA TRP A 444 -44.36 10.60 -6.28
C TRP A 444 -43.80 11.53 -7.33
N THR A 445 -44.58 11.73 -8.40
CA THR A 445 -44.29 12.84 -9.31
C THR A 445 -44.45 14.17 -8.58
N THR A 446 -43.83 15.24 -9.10
CA THR A 446 -43.99 16.59 -8.51
C THR A 446 -45.45 17.02 -8.44
N GLU A 447 -46.27 16.55 -9.38
CA GLU A 447 -47.71 16.83 -9.40
C GLU A 447 -48.47 16.02 -8.33
N GLU A 448 -48.10 14.75 -8.11
CA GLU A 448 -48.66 13.94 -7.03
C GLU A 448 -48.32 14.50 -5.64
N VAL A 449 -47.10 15.01 -5.43
CA VAL A 449 -46.71 15.70 -4.19
C VAL A 449 -47.56 16.96 -3.99
N LYS A 450 -47.72 17.79 -5.04
CA LYS A 450 -48.56 19.00 -5.00
C LYS A 450 -50.03 18.67 -4.76
N GLU A 451 -50.53 17.56 -5.27
CA GLU A 451 -51.91 17.10 -5.08
C GLU A 451 -52.11 16.60 -3.64
N LYS A 452 -51.16 15.84 -3.09
CA LYS A 452 -51.21 15.41 -1.69
C LYS A 452 -51.11 16.56 -0.71
N ILE A 453 -50.24 17.54 -0.95
CA ILE A 453 -50.18 18.76 -0.15
C ILE A 453 -51.52 19.52 -0.23
N ALA A 454 -52.16 19.57 -1.41
CA ALA A 454 -53.47 20.20 -1.55
C ALA A 454 -54.56 19.46 -0.75
N LYS A 455 -54.62 18.12 -0.84
CA LYS A 455 -55.55 17.27 -0.09
C LYS A 455 -55.34 17.38 1.42
N LEU A 456 -54.09 17.36 1.89
CA LEU A 456 -53.73 17.54 3.31
C LEU A 456 -54.24 18.89 3.85
N LEU A 457 -54.01 19.97 3.10
CA LEU A 457 -54.50 21.30 3.48
C LEU A 457 -56.04 21.42 3.41
N GLU A 458 -56.71 20.57 2.64
CA GLU A 458 -58.17 20.47 2.59
C GLU A 458 -58.75 19.69 3.76
N GLU A 459 -58.20 18.52 4.07
CA GLU A 459 -58.58 17.73 5.23
C GLU A 459 -58.36 18.48 6.55
N PHE A 460 -57.21 19.16 6.69
CA PHE A 460 -56.93 19.98 7.86
C PHE A 460 -57.95 21.12 8.02
N GLU A 461 -58.33 21.75 6.92
CA GLU A 461 -59.29 22.84 6.93
C GLU A 461 -60.72 22.37 7.21
N CYS A 462 -61.09 21.16 6.78
CA CYS A 462 -62.38 20.52 7.06
C CYS A 462 -62.54 20.04 8.50
N GLY A 463 -61.51 20.17 9.35
CA GLY A 463 -61.61 19.83 10.77
C GLY A 463 -60.38 19.18 11.38
N GLY A 464 -59.32 18.91 10.59
CA GLY A 464 -58.14 18.19 11.07
C GLY A 464 -57.34 18.89 12.18
N ASP A 465 -56.57 18.07 12.89
CA ASP A 465 -55.67 18.45 13.98
C ASP A 465 -54.31 18.94 13.45
N SER A 466 -53.73 19.97 14.07
CA SER A 466 -52.52 20.62 13.56
C SER A 466 -51.25 19.78 13.79
N ARG A 467 -51.21 18.96 14.84
CA ARG A 467 -50.11 18.02 15.08
C ARG A 467 -50.16 16.87 14.09
N GLU A 468 -51.35 16.41 13.73
CA GLU A 468 -51.54 15.41 12.67
C GLU A 468 -51.09 15.97 11.32
N ALA A 469 -51.54 17.18 10.95
CA ALA A 469 -51.12 17.82 9.71
C ALA A 469 -49.60 18.04 9.64
N CYS A 470 -48.97 18.52 10.73
CA CYS A 470 -47.50 18.62 10.83
C CYS A 470 -46.81 17.27 10.67
N ARG A 471 -47.36 16.20 11.26
CA ARG A 471 -46.83 14.84 11.11
C ARG A 471 -46.96 14.36 9.67
N CYS A 472 -48.12 14.52 9.05
CA CYS A 472 -48.36 14.18 7.65
C CYS A 472 -47.39 14.93 6.73
N ILE A 473 -47.11 16.22 6.96
CA ILE A 473 -46.11 16.98 6.18
C ILE A 473 -44.69 16.39 6.36
N LYS A 474 -44.29 16.04 7.58
CA LYS A 474 -43.00 15.35 7.84
C LYS A 474 -42.94 14.00 7.15
N GLU A 475 -44.02 13.24 7.20
CA GLU A 475 -44.15 11.89 6.63
C GLU A 475 -44.20 11.91 5.10
N LEU A 476 -44.46 13.06 4.45
CA LEU A 476 -44.22 13.19 3.00
C LEU A 476 -42.73 12.95 2.67
N GLY A 477 -41.80 13.13 3.62
CA GLY A 477 -40.37 12.92 3.42
C GLY A 477 -39.75 13.89 2.39
N MET A 478 -40.44 14.98 2.08
CA MET A 478 -40.07 15.93 1.01
C MET A 478 -39.76 17.32 1.57
N PRO A 479 -38.65 17.51 2.32
CA PRO A 479 -38.29 18.80 2.92
C PRO A 479 -38.15 19.91 1.88
N PHE A 480 -37.67 19.56 0.69
CA PHE A 480 -37.55 20.50 -0.44
C PHE A 480 -38.90 21.00 -0.99
N PHE A 481 -40.03 20.36 -0.65
CA PHE A 481 -41.39 20.77 -1.04
C PHE A 481 -42.15 21.51 0.07
N HIS A 482 -41.54 21.78 1.23
CA HIS A 482 -42.20 22.54 2.30
C HIS A 482 -42.63 23.96 1.85
N HIS A 483 -41.87 24.58 0.94
CA HIS A 483 -42.27 25.84 0.32
C HIS A 483 -43.62 25.76 -0.42
N GLU A 484 -43.98 24.60 -0.96
CA GLU A 484 -45.26 24.39 -1.64
C GLU A 484 -46.43 24.28 -0.65
N VAL A 485 -46.18 23.80 0.59
CA VAL A 485 -47.16 23.84 1.69
C VAL A 485 -47.49 25.29 2.03
N VAL A 486 -46.47 26.15 2.16
CA VAL A 486 -46.64 27.59 2.40
C VAL A 486 -47.40 28.24 1.24
N LYS A 487 -46.94 28.03 0.01
CA LYS A 487 -47.55 28.62 -1.19
C LYS A 487 -49.01 28.21 -1.36
N LYS A 488 -49.33 26.91 -1.29
CA LYS A 488 -50.72 26.43 -1.41
C LYS A 488 -51.57 26.88 -0.23
N GLY A 489 -51.02 26.90 0.99
CA GLY A 489 -51.70 27.43 2.16
C GLY A 489 -52.08 28.91 1.97
N VAL A 490 -51.15 29.73 1.49
CA VAL A 490 -51.38 31.15 1.18
C VAL A 490 -52.41 31.34 0.07
N VAL A 491 -52.30 30.60 -1.03
CA VAL A 491 -53.31 30.63 -2.11
C VAL A 491 -54.70 30.31 -1.57
N LYS A 492 -54.82 29.28 -0.73
CA LYS A 492 -56.10 28.87 -0.13
C LYS A 492 -56.68 29.92 0.82
N MET A 493 -55.83 30.56 1.62
CA MET A 493 -56.23 31.69 2.46
C MET A 493 -56.69 32.89 1.63
N MET A 494 -56.07 33.13 0.48
CA MET A 494 -56.48 34.19 -0.45
C MET A 494 -57.81 33.87 -1.15
N GLU A 495 -58.01 32.63 -1.60
CA GLU A 495 -59.25 32.16 -2.22
C GLU A 495 -60.45 32.29 -1.27
N LYS A 496 -60.27 31.97 0.02
CA LYS A 496 -61.32 32.10 1.04
C LYS A 496 -61.50 33.50 1.60
N ARG A 497 -60.59 34.45 1.33
CA ARG A 497 -60.81 35.85 1.72
C ARG A 497 -62.00 36.48 0.98
N SER A 498 -62.45 35.85 -0.11
CA SER A 498 -63.67 36.17 -0.85
C SER A 498 -64.95 35.59 -0.23
N GLY A 499 -64.87 34.73 0.79
CA GLY A 499 -66.00 34.10 1.49
C GLY A 499 -65.66 33.79 2.94
N GLY A 500 -65.99 34.71 3.84
CA GLY A 500 -65.56 34.81 5.25
C GLY A 500 -65.24 33.53 6.04
N GLY A 501 -64.09 33.55 6.72
CA GLY A 501 -63.84 32.78 7.95
C GLY A 501 -62.88 31.58 7.88
N GLY A 502 -62.51 31.07 6.70
CA GLY A 502 -61.75 29.81 6.60
C GLY A 502 -60.22 29.89 6.76
N GLY A 503 -59.60 31.06 6.52
CA GLY A 503 -58.14 31.18 6.40
C GLY A 503 -57.34 31.12 7.70
N GLU A 504 -57.97 31.34 8.87
CA GLU A 504 -57.25 31.42 10.15
C GLU A 504 -56.68 30.07 10.61
N ARG A 505 -57.34 28.95 10.28
CA ARG A 505 -56.84 27.61 10.64
C ARG A 505 -55.54 27.29 9.92
N VAL A 506 -55.51 27.49 8.60
CA VAL A 506 -54.31 27.25 7.78
C VAL A 506 -53.17 28.18 8.20
N TRP A 507 -53.46 29.43 8.54
CA TRP A 507 -52.48 30.35 9.12
C TRP A 507 -51.89 29.83 10.45
N GLY A 508 -52.74 29.26 11.31
CA GLY A 508 -52.32 28.60 12.55
C GLY A 508 -51.39 27.42 12.31
N LEU A 509 -51.72 26.55 11.34
CA LEU A 509 -50.87 25.43 10.95
C LEU A 509 -49.50 25.88 10.46
N LEU A 510 -49.44 26.90 9.59
CA LEU A 510 -48.17 27.42 9.08
C LEU A 510 -47.31 28.01 10.20
N ARG A 511 -47.93 28.66 11.20
CA ARG A 511 -47.23 29.16 12.39
C ARG A 511 -46.66 28.03 13.23
N GLU A 512 -47.41 26.94 13.41
CA GLU A 512 -46.96 25.77 14.16
C GLU A 512 -45.83 25.02 13.43
N CYS A 513 -45.92 24.89 12.10
CA CYS A 513 -44.85 24.35 11.27
C CYS A 513 -43.56 25.17 11.46
N PHE A 514 -43.64 26.49 11.32
CA PHE A 514 -42.51 27.38 11.53
C PHE A 514 -41.93 27.29 12.95
N GLY A 515 -42.78 27.24 13.98
CA GLY A 515 -42.36 27.12 15.38
C GLY A 515 -41.71 25.78 15.74
N THR A 516 -41.96 24.72 14.95
CA THR A 516 -41.39 23.38 15.16
C THR A 516 -40.19 23.07 14.26
N GLY A 517 -39.71 24.06 13.50
CA GLY A 517 -38.58 23.91 12.58
C GLY A 517 -38.92 23.09 11.34
N LEU A 518 -40.21 23.03 10.97
CA LEU A 518 -40.70 22.39 9.76
C LEU A 518 -40.61 23.33 8.54
#